data_AF-A0A7U6Y3I1-F1
#
_entry.id   AF-A0A7U6Y3I1-F1
#
_cell.length_a   1.000
_cell.length_b   1.000
_cell.length_c   1.000
_cell.angle_alpha   90.00
_cell.angle_beta   90.00
_cell.angle_gamma   90.00
#
_symmetry.space_group_name_H-M   'P 1'
#
loop_
_entity.id
_entity.type
_entity.pdbx_description
1 polymer ?
#
loop_
_entity_poly.entity_id
_entity_poly.type
_entity_poly.pdbx_seq_one_letter_code
_entity_poly.pdbx_strand_id
1 'polypeptide(L)'
;MKITIVSKNPPGGRCALYGCYAQVVTDVLGGVIETICPGPEDEVQPPGLMLEDRLIIPADGLILSPSDVHDGLGKDGSPSLLARLEEAEARFMEECGK
;
A
#
# COMPACT_ATOMS: atom_id res chain seq x y z
N MET A 1 12.50 -2.23 7.33
CA MET A 1 11.82 -1.89 6.09
C MET A 1 11.11 -0.54 6.23
N LYS A 2 11.27 0.36 5.26
CA LYS A 2 10.53 1.63 5.18
C LYS A 2 9.38 1.47 4.19
N ILE A 3 8.18 1.85 4.63
CA ILE A 3 7.00 1.90 3.78
C ILE A 3 6.48 3.33 3.79
N THR A 4 6.36 3.94 2.61
CA THR A 4 5.85 5.30 2.48
C THR A 4 4.51 5.30 1.78
N ILE A 5 3.49 5.84 2.44
CA ILE A 5 2.17 6.08 1.87
C ILE A 5 2.14 7.50 1.33
N VAL A 6 1.88 7.64 0.03
CA VAL A 6 1.67 8.93 -0.61
C VAL A 6 0.18 9.21 -0.60
N SER A 7 -0.26 10.09 0.29
CA SER A 7 -1.67 10.38 0.54
C SER A 7 -2.01 11.84 0.28
N LYS A 8 -3.29 12.12 0.03
CA LYS A 8 -3.85 13.47 0.14
C LYS A 8 -4.45 13.69 1.54
N ASN A 9 -4.72 14.95 1.90
CA ASN A 9 -5.39 15.31 3.15
C ASN A 9 -6.74 16.03 2.87
N PRO A 10 -7.90 15.48 3.27
CA PRO A 10 -8.08 14.20 3.98
C PRO A 10 -7.85 12.98 3.07
N PRO A 11 -7.45 11.82 3.64
CA PRO A 11 -7.19 10.61 2.87
C PRO A 11 -8.45 10.12 2.15
N GLY A 12 -8.31 9.77 0.87
CA GLY A 12 -9.37 9.11 0.11
C GLY A 12 -9.37 7.60 0.34
N GLY A 13 -10.41 6.91 -0.14
CA GLY A 13 -10.56 5.45 0.04
C GLY A 13 -9.33 4.64 -0.43
N ARG A 14 -8.73 4.99 -1.57
CA ARG A 14 -7.50 4.33 -2.05
C ARG A 14 -6.29 4.55 -1.13
N CYS A 15 -6.14 5.75 -0.56
CA CYS A 15 -5.05 6.02 0.39
C CYS A 15 -5.24 5.21 1.68
N ALA A 16 -6.48 5.06 2.15
CA ALA A 16 -6.80 4.22 3.29
C ALA A 16 -6.50 2.73 3.01
N LEU A 17 -6.89 2.22 1.83
CA LEU A 17 -6.54 0.87 1.39
C LEU A 17 -5.02 0.63 1.37
N TYR A 18 -4.26 1.57 0.81
CA TYR A 18 -2.80 1.45 0.77
C TYR A 18 -2.17 1.50 2.17
N GLY A 19 -2.81 2.24 3.10
CA GLY A 19 -2.48 2.17 4.52
C GLY A 19 -2.73 0.80 5.14
N CYS A 20 -3.81 0.10 4.76
CA CYS A 20 -4.05 -1.28 5.19
C CYS A 20 -2.95 -2.23 4.69
N TYR A 21 -2.54 -2.12 3.42
CA TYR A 21 -1.43 -2.92 2.90
C TYR A 21 -0.13 -2.63 3.64
N ALA A 22 0.21 -1.35 3.83
CA ALA A 22 1.40 -0.95 4.59
C ALA A 22 1.40 -1.57 5.99
N GLN A 23 0.25 -1.55 6.67
CA GLN A 23 0.10 -2.15 8.00
C GLN A 23 0.38 -3.66 7.99
N VAL A 24 -0.21 -4.39 7.04
CA VAL A 24 0.02 -5.84 6.90
C VAL A 24 1.49 -6.14 6.66
N VAL A 25 2.15 -5.41 5.76
CA VAL A 25 3.57 -5.61 5.47
C VAL A 25 4.42 -5.35 6.71
N THR A 26 4.18 -4.27 7.44
CA THR A 26 4.94 -4.00 8.68
C THR A 26 4.67 -5.00 9.80
N ASP A 27 3.46 -5.57 9.89
CA ASP A 27 3.13 -6.59 10.89
C ASP A 27 3.93 -7.89 10.64
N VAL A 28 4.08 -8.28 9.38
CA VAL A 28 4.76 -9.53 9.01
C VAL A 28 6.29 -9.38 8.91
N LEU A 29 6.77 -8.31 8.28
CA LEU A 29 8.20 -8.13 7.99
C LEU A 29 8.90 -7.17 8.96
N GLY A 30 8.14 -6.49 9.82
CA GLY A 30 8.64 -5.38 10.62
C GLY A 30 8.93 -4.13 9.78
N GLY A 31 9.05 -2.97 10.42
CA GLY A 31 9.39 -1.74 9.73
C GLY A 31 8.73 -0.50 10.29
N VAL A 32 8.80 0.57 9.51
CA VAL A 32 8.16 1.86 9.82
C VAL A 32 7.28 2.29 8.66
N ILE A 33 6.08 2.77 9.01
CA ILE A 33 5.17 3.41 8.06
C ILE A 33 5.35 4.91 8.19
N GLU A 34 5.63 5.56 7.06
CA GLU A 34 5.65 7.00 6.91
C GLU A 34 4.50 7.39 5.97
N THR A 35 3.82 8.49 6.27
CA THR A 35 2.82 9.06 5.36
C THR A 35 3.28 10.45 4.93
N ILE A 36 3.35 10.67 3.63
CA ILE A 36 3.69 11.97 3.05
C ILE A 36 2.50 12.53 2.28
N CYS A 37 2.37 13.85 2.32
CA CYS A 37 1.41 14.61 1.51
C CYS A 37 2.22 15.48 0.53
N PRO A 38 2.42 15.02 -0.71
CA PRO A 38 3.24 15.74 -1.69
C PRO A 38 2.57 17.04 -2.12
N GLY A 39 3.40 18.01 -2.49
CA GLY A 39 2.98 19.22 -3.18
C GLY A 39 2.72 19.00 -4.68
N PRO A 40 2.28 20.03 -5.40
CA PRO A 40 1.98 19.94 -6.83
C PRO A 40 3.22 19.74 -7.71
N GLU A 41 4.41 20.03 -7.20
CA GLU A 41 5.69 19.92 -7.92
C GLU A 41 6.42 18.60 -7.66
N ASP A 42 5.94 17.80 -6.70
CA ASP A 42 6.52 16.50 -6.37
C ASP A 42 6.25 15.47 -7.49
N GLU A 43 7.24 14.62 -7.73
CA GLU A 43 7.18 13.59 -8.78
C GLU A 43 6.10 12.54 -8.50
N VAL A 44 5.95 12.13 -7.24
CA VAL A 44 4.99 11.11 -6.83
C VAL A 44 3.73 11.77 -6.29
N GLN A 45 2.61 11.49 -6.94
CA GLN A 45 1.31 12.04 -6.58
C GLN A 45 0.43 10.97 -5.89
N PRO A 46 -0.49 11.37 -5.00
CA PRO A 46 -1.38 10.43 -4.33
C PRO A 46 -2.48 9.93 -5.29
N PRO A 47 -2.97 8.69 -5.14
CA PRO A 47 -2.55 7.69 -4.16
C PRO A 47 -1.31 6.91 -4.61
N GLY A 48 -0.34 6.74 -3.72
CA GLY A 48 0.86 5.95 -3.98
C GLY A 48 1.32 5.15 -2.76
N LEU A 49 2.04 4.05 -3.00
CA LEU A 49 2.68 3.23 -1.99
C LEU A 49 4.12 2.98 -2.44
N MET A 50 5.08 3.23 -1.56
CA MET A 50 6.49 3.00 -1.82
C MET A 50 7.05 2.01 -0.80
N LEU A 51 7.87 1.07 -1.26
CA LEU A 51 8.58 0.09 -0.44
C LEU A 51 10.07 0.31 -0.63
N GLU A 52 10.80 0.63 0.44
CA GLU A 52 12.24 0.94 0.38
C GLU A 52 12.58 1.97 -0.71
N ASP A 53 11.84 3.08 -0.75
CA ASP A 53 11.97 4.18 -1.74
C ASP A 53 11.50 3.83 -3.17
N ARG A 54 11.03 2.60 -3.43
CA ARG A 54 10.50 2.19 -4.73
C ARG A 54 8.99 2.35 -4.80
N LEU A 55 8.50 3.17 -5.72
CA LEU A 55 7.08 3.28 -6.02
C LEU A 55 6.54 1.98 -6.63
N ILE A 56 5.45 1.46 -6.06
CA ILE A 56 4.75 0.30 -6.61
C ILE A 56 3.72 0.78 -7.61
N ILE A 57 3.76 0.21 -8.82
CA ILE A 57 2.86 0.54 -9.91
C ILE A 57 1.81 -0.57 -10.03
N PRO A 58 0.51 -0.24 -10.07
CA PRO A 58 -0.53 -1.24 -10.26
C PRO A 58 -0.44 -1.86 -11.66
N ALA A 59 -0.49 -3.18 -11.75
CA ALA A 59 -0.43 -3.90 -13.02
C ALA A 59 -1.59 -3.53 -13.97
N ASP A 60 -2.77 -3.24 -13.41
CA ASP A 60 -3.95 -2.79 -14.16
C ASP A 60 -3.94 -1.26 -14.44
N GLY A 61 -2.99 -0.52 -13.87
CA GLY A 61 -2.90 0.93 -14.00
C GLY A 61 -3.94 1.73 -13.19
N LEU A 62 -4.82 1.06 -12.43
CA LEU A 62 -5.92 1.71 -11.71
C LEU A 62 -5.77 1.73 -10.18
N ILE A 63 -5.54 0.57 -9.57
CA ILE A 63 -5.46 0.40 -8.10
C ILE A 63 -4.45 -0.69 -7.78
N LEU A 64 -3.67 -0.51 -6.71
CA LEU A 64 -2.79 -1.57 -6.22
C LEU A 64 -3.63 -2.74 -5.73
N SER A 65 -3.34 -3.91 -6.25
CA SER A 65 -3.83 -5.19 -5.76
C SER A 65 -2.87 -5.78 -4.71
N PRO A 66 -3.30 -6.79 -3.93
CA PRO A 66 -2.43 -7.56 -3.05
C PRO A 66 -1.21 -8.13 -3.78
N SER A 67 -1.40 -8.57 -5.03
CA SER A 67 -0.33 -9.10 -5.87
C SER A 67 0.69 -8.04 -6.28
N ASP A 68 0.26 -6.80 -6.56
CA ASP A 68 1.19 -5.70 -6.87
C ASP A 68 2.10 -5.38 -5.68
N VAL A 69 1.53 -5.34 -4.47
CA VAL A 69 2.30 -5.11 -3.24
C VAL A 69 3.25 -6.29 -2.98
N HIS A 70 2.78 -7.53 -3.17
CA HIS A 70 3.59 -8.72 -3.01
C HIS A 70 4.77 -8.78 -3.99
N ASP A 71 4.55 -8.51 -5.28
CA ASP A 71 5.62 -8.39 -6.28
C ASP A 71 6.57 -7.22 -5.92
N GLY A 72 5.98 -6.15 -5.39
CA GLY A 72 6.65 -5.01 -4.77
C GLY A 72 7.69 -5.36 -3.71
N LEU A 73 7.55 -6.48 -3.03
CA LEU A 73 8.46 -6.95 -1.98
C LEU A 73 9.59 -7.84 -2.53
N GLY A 74 9.45 -8.37 -3.75
CA GLY A 74 10.42 -9.27 -4.35
C GLY A 74 10.74 -10.47 -3.45
N LYS A 75 12.01 -10.59 -3.03
CA LYS A 75 12.49 -11.72 -2.21
C LYS A 75 11.89 -11.79 -0.80
N ASP A 76 11.36 -10.67 -0.31
CA ASP A 76 10.75 -10.56 1.01
C ASP A 76 9.25 -10.93 0.96
N GLY A 77 8.70 -11.11 -0.25
CA GLY A 77 7.37 -11.66 -0.46
C GLY A 77 7.28 -13.12 -0.02
N SER A 78 6.15 -13.49 0.59
CA SER A 78 5.83 -14.88 0.91
C SER A 78 4.35 -15.18 0.61
N PRO A 79 3.99 -16.44 0.31
CA PRO A 79 2.60 -16.81 0.08
C PRO A 79 1.67 -16.47 1.25
N SER A 80 2.16 -16.60 2.48
CA SER A 80 1.43 -16.23 3.69
C SER A 80 1.17 -14.73 3.77
N LEU A 81 2.12 -13.91 3.35
CA LEU A 81 1.95 -12.45 3.30
C LEU A 81 0.96 -12.05 2.21
N LEU A 82 0.99 -12.69 1.04
CA LEU A 82 0.00 -12.45 0.00
C LEU A 82 -1.42 -12.74 0.51
N ALA A 83 -1.63 -13.88 1.15
CA ALA A 83 -2.93 -14.22 1.74
C ALA A 83 -3.41 -13.16 2.75
N ARG A 84 -2.52 -12.66 3.61
CA ARG A 84 -2.84 -11.60 4.58
C ARG A 84 -3.22 -10.28 3.90
N LEU A 85 -2.58 -9.94 2.78
CA LEU A 85 -2.93 -8.75 1.99
C LEU A 85 -4.30 -8.90 1.33
N GLU A 86 -4.61 -10.07 0.78
CA GLU A 86 -5.92 -10.40 0.20
C GLU A 86 -7.04 -10.33 1.25
N GLU A 87 -6.81 -10.89 2.45
CA GLU A 87 -7.75 -10.80 3.56
C GLU A 87 -7.97 -9.36 4.04
N ALA A 88 -6.91 -8.55 4.08
CA ALA A 88 -7.03 -7.14 4.46
C ALA A 88 -7.81 -6.33 3.43
N GLU A 89 -7.63 -6.60 2.14
CA GLU A 89 -8.42 -5.99 1.06
C GLU A 89 -9.90 -6.37 1.18
N ALA A 90 -10.19 -7.67 1.32
CA ALA A 90 -11.56 -8.16 1.47
C ALA A 90 -12.26 -7.49 2.65
N ARG A 91 -11.60 -7.44 3.82
CA ARG A 91 -12.14 -6.78 5.01
C ARG A 91 -12.39 -5.29 4.76
N PHE A 92 -11.44 -4.59 4.12
CA PHE A 92 -11.61 -3.17 3.80
C PHE A 92 -12.82 -2.92 2.88
N MET A 93 -13.03 -3.78 1.88
CA MET A 93 -14.19 -3.69 0.99
C MET A 93 -15.51 -3.94 1.72
N GLU A 94 -15.55 -4.87 2.68
CA GLU A 94 -16.73 -5.13 3.51
C GLU A 94 -17.04 -3.97 4.47
N GLU A 95 -16.00 -3.30 5.01
CA GLU A 95 -16.14 -2.17 5.92
C GLU A 95 -16.51 -0.86 5.19
N CYS A 96 -15.95 -0.61 4.00
CA CYS A 96 -16.29 0.55 3.17
C CYS A 96 -17.56 0.36 2.32
N GLY A 97 -18.04 -0.87 2.16
CA GLY A 97 -19.27 -1.20 1.42
C GLY A 97 -20.56 -1.05 2.24
N LYS A 98 -20.47 -0.59 3.49
CA LYS A 98 -21.61 -0.34 4.39
C LYS A 98 -22.01 1.12 4.47
#